data_AF-A0A285CT32-F1
#
_entry.id   AF-A0A285CT32-F1
#
_cell.length_a   1.000
_cell.length_b   1.000
_cell.length_c   1.000
_cell.angle_alpha   90.00
_cell.angle_beta   90.00
_cell.angle_gamma   90.00
#
_symmetry.space_group_name_H-M   'P 1'
#
loop_
_entity.id
_entity.type
_entity.pdbx_description
1 polymer ?
#
loop_
_entity_poly.entity_id
_entity_poly.type
_entity_poly.pdbx_seq_one_letter_code
_entity_poly.pdbx_strand_id
1 'polypeptide(L)'
;MLVEVAGATLEVTDEEFQAWQDHPSGLDLMRQSTNHILNGARMIDKSIQHLSDVDKLVLEHPEHDSTIMQLYLESGFFDVWKVDHEINPWRYDAGLLEDIGNR
;
A
#
# COMPACT_ATOMS: atom_id res chain seq x y z
N MET A 1 32.56 5.94 -6.10
CA MET A 1 32.78 5.60 -7.52
C MET A 1 31.61 4.72 -7.92
N LEU A 2 30.86 5.09 -8.96
CA LEU A 2 29.79 4.25 -9.51
C LEU A 2 30.40 3.40 -10.63
N VAL A 3 30.05 2.13 -10.67
CA VAL A 3 30.50 1.17 -11.69
C VAL A 3 29.24 0.60 -12.34
N GLU A 4 29.23 0.57 -13.67
CA GLU A 4 28.13 0.00 -14.45
C GLU A 4 28.10 -1.52 -14.30
N VAL A 5 26.92 -2.07 -14.04
CA VAL A 5 26.70 -3.53 -13.97
C VAL A 5 26.21 -3.99 -15.34
N ALA A 6 27.05 -4.75 -16.05
CA ALA A 6 26.65 -5.36 -17.32
C ALA A 6 25.59 -6.45 -17.09
N GLY A 7 24.61 -6.54 -18.00
CA GLY A 7 23.56 -7.57 -17.94
C GLY A 7 22.47 -7.33 -16.89
N ALA A 8 22.23 -6.07 -16.50
CA ALA A 8 21.21 -5.71 -15.51
C ALA A 8 19.75 -5.76 -16.04
N THR A 9 19.54 -6.22 -17.28
CA THR A 9 18.22 -6.34 -17.91
C THR A 9 17.96 -7.79 -18.29
N LEU A 10 16.72 -8.22 -18.09
CA LEU A 10 16.20 -9.48 -18.60
C LEU A 10 15.21 -9.18 -19.72
N GLU A 11 15.28 -9.95 -20.80
CA GLU A 11 14.24 -9.93 -21.83
C GLU A 11 12.98 -10.56 -21.25
N VAL A 12 11.85 -9.87 -21.40
CA VAL A 12 10.54 -10.31 -20.92
C VAL A 12 9.67 -10.56 -22.14
N THR A 13 8.92 -11.65 -22.14
CA THR A 13 7.99 -11.97 -23.22
C THR A 13 6.79 -11.03 -23.23
N ASP A 14 6.14 -10.85 -24.38
CA ASP A 14 4.90 -10.06 -24.46
C ASP A 14 3.82 -10.60 -23.51
N GLU A 15 3.76 -11.93 -23.32
CA GLU A 15 2.83 -12.58 -22.40
C GLU A 15 3.11 -12.21 -20.93
N GLU A 16 4.37 -12.30 -20.49
CA GLU A 16 4.77 -11.87 -19.15
C GLU A 16 4.52 -10.37 -18.95
N PHE A 17 4.81 -9.54 -19.95
CA PHE A 17 4.58 -8.10 -19.88
C PHE A 17 3.09 -7.78 -19.69
N GLN A 18 2.19 -8.42 -20.44
CA GLN A 18 0.75 -8.24 -20.26
C GLN A 18 0.27 -8.77 -18.90
N ALA A 19 0.79 -9.92 -18.45
CA ALA A 19 0.46 -10.47 -17.13
C ALA A 19 0.85 -9.50 -15.99
N TRP A 20 1.94 -8.76 -16.14
CA TRP A 20 2.37 -7.72 -15.18
C TRP A 20 1.52 -6.46 -15.21
N GLN A 21 0.92 -6.08 -16.35
CA GLN A 21 0.06 -4.90 -16.44
C GLN A 21 -1.25 -5.07 -15.66
N ASP A 22 -1.80 -6.28 -15.68
CA ASP A 22 -3.04 -6.62 -14.96
C ASP A 22 -2.77 -7.12 -13.53
N HIS A 23 -1.49 -7.19 -13.13
CA HIS A 23 -1.12 -7.70 -11.83
C HIS A 23 -1.61 -6.74 -10.73
N PRO A 24 -2.42 -7.22 -9.77
CA PRO A 24 -2.85 -6.37 -8.66
C PRO A 24 -1.64 -5.87 -7.87
N SER A 25 -1.65 -4.58 -7.56
CA SER A 25 -0.54 -3.86 -6.95
C SER A 25 -0.93 -3.40 -5.55
N GLY A 26 -0.39 -4.08 -4.52
CA GLY A 26 -0.58 -3.69 -3.12
C GLY A 26 -0.10 -2.26 -2.85
N LEU A 27 0.92 -1.80 -3.57
CA LEU A 27 1.41 -0.43 -3.50
C LEU A 27 0.35 0.58 -3.99
N ASP A 28 -0.33 0.27 -5.10
CA ASP A 28 -1.37 1.14 -5.63
C ASP A 28 -2.58 1.20 -4.71
N LEU A 29 -3.00 0.06 -4.16
CA LEU A 29 -4.05 0.02 -3.15
C LEU A 29 -3.67 0.86 -1.93
N MET A 30 -2.47 0.68 -1.39
CA MET A 30 -1.99 1.45 -0.23
C MET A 30 -2.00 2.96 -0.50
N ARG A 31 -1.53 3.37 -1.67
CA ARG A 31 -1.51 4.76 -2.12
C ARG A 31 -2.92 5.34 -2.24
N GLN A 32 -3.83 4.61 -2.87
CA GLN A 32 -5.22 5.04 -3.05
C GLN A 32 -5.93 5.18 -1.71
N SER A 33 -5.82 4.19 -0.82
CA SER A 33 -6.45 4.23 0.51
C SER A 33 -5.92 5.39 1.35
N THR A 34 -4.60 5.59 1.37
CA THR A 34 -3.97 6.70 2.10
C THR A 34 -4.43 8.05 1.57
N ASN A 35 -4.47 8.22 0.25
CA ASN A 35 -4.93 9.47 -0.37
C ASN A 35 -6.40 9.76 -0.07
N HIS A 36 -7.25 8.74 -0.05
CA HIS A 36 -8.66 8.88 0.33
C HIS A 36 -8.77 9.45 1.76
N ILE A 37 -8.08 8.84 2.73
CA ILE A 37 -8.09 9.28 4.13
C ILE A 37 -7.58 10.72 4.25
N LEU A 38 -6.42 11.03 3.66
CA LEU A 38 -5.83 12.37 3.76
C LEU A 38 -6.70 13.44 3.10
N ASN A 39 -7.30 13.15 1.95
CA ASN A 39 -8.20 14.10 1.29
C ASN A 39 -9.47 14.34 2.10
N GLY A 40 -10.05 13.30 2.69
CA GLY A 40 -11.21 13.42 3.57
C GLY A 40 -10.88 14.18 4.87
N ALA A 41 -9.78 13.83 5.52
CA ALA A 41 -9.35 14.50 6.75
C ALA A 41 -9.02 15.98 6.50
N ARG A 42 -8.47 16.33 5.33
CA ARG A 42 -8.27 17.72 4.89
C ARG A 42 -9.56 18.51 4.70
N MET A 43 -10.72 17.88 4.63
CA MET A 43 -12.00 18.60 4.65
C MET A 43 -12.35 19.12 6.04
N ILE A 44 -11.80 18.50 7.09
CA ILE A 44 -11.94 18.90 8.48
C ILE A 44 -10.83 19.89 8.85
N ASP A 45 -9.57 19.50 8.65
CA ASP A 45 -8.40 20.36 8.88
C ASP A 45 -7.44 20.36 7.69
N LYS A 46 -7.31 21.52 7.04
CA LYS A 46 -6.44 21.74 5.87
C LYS A 46 -4.95 21.57 6.18
N SER A 47 -4.54 21.56 7.44
CA SER A 47 -3.14 21.43 7.86
C SER A 47 -2.60 20.01 7.68
N ILE A 48 -3.46 18.99 7.63
CA ILE A 48 -3.10 17.56 7.59
C ILE A 48 -2.19 17.22 6.41
N GLN A 49 -1.01 16.65 6.72
CA GLN A 49 -0.05 16.19 5.72
C GLN A 49 0.12 14.67 5.74
N HIS A 50 0.09 14.05 6.92
CA HIS A 50 0.38 12.64 7.13
C HIS A 50 -0.73 11.94 7.93
N LEU A 51 -0.76 10.60 7.89
CA LEU A 51 -1.74 9.83 8.67
C LEU A 51 -1.59 10.08 10.19
N SER A 52 -0.37 10.33 10.66
CA SER A 52 -0.12 10.70 12.06
C SER A 52 -0.72 12.05 12.46
N ASP A 53 -1.04 12.94 11.52
CA ASP A 53 -1.77 14.16 11.81
C ASP A 53 -3.27 13.89 11.96
N VAL A 54 -3.78 12.87 11.25
CA VAL A 54 -5.16 12.37 11.43
C VAL A 54 -5.32 11.74 12.81
N ASP A 55 -4.32 10.99 13.28
CA ASP A 55 -4.33 10.40 14.64
C ASP A 55 -4.41 11.51 15.70
N LYS A 56 -3.62 12.59 15.55
CA LYS A 56 -3.67 13.75 16.45
C LYS A 56 -5.04 14.43 16.40
N LEU A 57 -5.60 14.63 15.20
CA LEU A 57 -6.91 15.25 15.03
C LEU A 57 -7.98 14.48 15.83
N VAL A 58 -8.00 13.14 15.76
CA VAL A 58 -8.98 12.34 16.52
C VAL A 58 -8.76 12.44 18.04
N LEU A 59 -7.50 12.49 18.49
CA LEU A 59 -7.18 12.62 19.92
C LEU A 59 -7.57 13.99 20.49
N GLU A 60 -7.36 15.06 19.72
CA GLU A 60 -7.65 16.44 20.14
C GLU A 60 -9.12 16.81 19.93
N HIS A 61 -9.76 16.20 18.92
CA HIS A 61 -11.16 16.43 18.52
C HIS A 61 -11.93 15.11 18.39
N PRO A 62 -12.29 14.45 19.51
CA PRO A 62 -13.03 13.19 19.50
C PRO A 62 -14.38 13.25 18.79
N GLU A 63 -14.97 14.43 18.62
CA GLU A 63 -16.18 14.65 17.81
C GLU A 63 -16.03 14.22 16.35
N HIS A 64 -14.80 14.14 15.83
CA HIS A 64 -14.50 13.71 14.47
C HIS A 64 -14.21 12.21 14.35
N ASP A 65 -14.12 11.47 15.46
CA ASP A 65 -13.75 10.05 15.49
C ASP A 65 -14.58 9.21 14.50
N SER A 66 -15.91 9.32 14.56
CA SER A 66 -16.79 8.55 13.68
C SER A 66 -16.64 8.93 12.20
N THR A 67 -16.41 10.20 11.89
CA THR A 67 -16.17 10.65 10.51
C THR A 67 -14.84 10.13 10.00
N ILE A 68 -13.78 10.20 10.80
CA ILE A 68 -12.46 9.68 10.43
C ILE A 68 -12.49 8.15 10.29
N MET A 69 -13.14 7.44 11.21
CA MET A 69 -13.32 5.98 11.12
C MET A 69 -13.99 5.60 9.79
N GLN A 70 -15.01 6.35 9.37
CA GLN A 70 -15.68 6.10 8.10
C GLN A 70 -14.73 6.27 6.90
N LEU A 71 -13.83 7.26 6.92
CA LEU A 71 -12.80 7.41 5.86
C LEU A 71 -11.87 6.20 5.80
N TYR A 72 -11.46 5.65 6.95
CA TYR A 72 -10.63 4.45 6.98
C TYR A 72 -11.36 3.23 6.41
N LEU A 73 -12.63 3.04 6.79
CA LEU A 73 -13.47 1.95 6.27
C LEU A 73 -13.69 2.06 4.76
N GLU A 74 -14.10 3.22 4.27
CA GLU A 74 -14.38 3.46 2.84
C GLU A 74 -13.13 3.36 1.97
N SER A 75 -11.97 3.73 2.51
CA SER A 75 -10.71 3.63 1.80
C SER A 75 -10.21 2.19 1.63
N GLY A 76 -10.74 1.22 2.38
CA GLY A 76 -10.22 -0.16 2.43
C GLY A 76 -8.84 -0.28 3.09
N PHE A 77 -8.34 0.76 3.77
CA PHE A 77 -6.98 0.79 4.35
C PHE A 77 -6.70 -0.42 5.26
N PHE A 78 -7.67 -0.83 6.07
CA PHE A 78 -7.54 -1.97 6.98
C PHE A 78 -7.51 -3.33 6.28
N ASP A 79 -7.84 -3.39 4.98
CA ASP A 79 -7.93 -4.63 4.20
C ASP A 79 -6.77 -4.77 3.20
N VAL A 80 -5.94 -3.74 2.99
CA VAL A 80 -4.81 -3.77 2.03
C VAL A 80 -3.88 -4.96 2.30
N TRP A 81 -3.62 -5.28 3.57
CA TRP A 81 -2.75 -6.41 3.93
C TRP A 81 -3.29 -7.76 3.47
N LYS A 82 -4.62 -7.92 3.36
CA LYS A 82 -5.23 -9.19 2.90
C LYS A 82 -4.87 -9.42 1.44
N VAL A 83 -4.97 -8.35 0.63
CA VAL A 83 -4.62 -8.39 -0.79
C VAL A 83 -3.11 -8.58 -0.97
N ASP A 84 -2.26 -7.87 -0.20
CA ASP A 84 -0.80 -8.09 -0.28
C ASP A 84 -0.42 -9.52 0.12
N HIS A 85 -1.09 -10.10 1.12
CA HIS A 85 -0.88 -11.49 1.52
C HIS A 85 -1.30 -12.49 0.43
N GLU A 86 -2.42 -12.25 -0.26
CA GLU A 86 -2.85 -13.10 -1.39
C GLU A 86 -1.85 -13.07 -2.55
N ILE A 87 -1.25 -11.91 -2.82
CA ILE A 87 -0.29 -11.71 -3.90
C ILE A 87 1.12 -12.19 -3.52
N ASN A 88 1.55 -11.86 -2.30
CA ASN A 88 2.90 -12.05 -1.79
C ASN A 88 2.92 -12.85 -0.47
N PRO A 89 2.40 -14.09 -0.43
CA PRO A 89 2.26 -14.83 0.83
C PRO A 89 3.61 -15.09 1.53
N TRP A 90 4.71 -15.18 0.76
CA TRP A 90 6.07 -15.35 1.28
C TRP A 90 6.58 -14.19 2.12
N ARG A 91 5.96 -13.00 2.08
CA ARG A 91 6.31 -11.90 2.99
C ARG A 91 5.87 -12.18 4.42
N TYR A 92 4.90 -13.07 4.59
CA TYR A 92 4.24 -13.36 5.87
C TYR A 92 4.56 -14.77 6.38
N ASP A 93 4.90 -15.69 5.47
CA ASP A 93 5.30 -17.06 5.79
C ASP A 93 6.76 -17.32 5.39
N ALA A 94 7.61 -17.55 6.39
CA ALA A 94 9.04 -17.81 6.18
C ALA A 94 9.32 -19.13 5.44
N GLY A 95 8.47 -20.15 5.59
CA GLY A 95 8.62 -21.41 4.86
C GLY A 95 8.40 -21.20 3.36
N LEU A 96 7.40 -20.39 2.99
CA LEU A 96 7.18 -20.01 1.59
C LEU A 96 8.33 -19.18 1.03
N LEU A 97 8.95 -18.31 1.83
CA LEU A 97 10.13 -17.56 1.41
C LEU A 97 11.32 -18.48 1.11
N GLU A 98 11.59 -19.45 1.99
CA GLU A 98 12.66 -20.43 1.82
C GLU A 98 12.44 -21.29 0.56
N ASP A 99 11.20 -21.73 0.31
CA ASP A 99 10.86 -22.51 -0.88
C ASP A 99 11.06 -21.73 -2.19
N ILE A 100 10.79 -20.42 -2.21
CA ILE A 100 11.04 -19.56 -3.38
C ILE A 100 12.54 -19.39 -3.62
N GLY A 101 13.35 -19.26 -2.56
CA GLY A 101 14.80 -19.10 -2.67
C GLY A 101 15.53 -20.36 -3.17
N ASN A 102 14.88 -21.53 -3.10
CA ASN A 102 15.42 -22.82 -3.52
C ASN A 102 15.03 -23.23 -4.96
N ARG A 103 14.28 -22.38 -5.69
CA ARG A 103 13.91 -22.58 -7.10
C ARG A 103 14.87 -21.85 -8.04
#